data_AF-A0A7J9ZYG8-F1
#
_entry.id   AF-A0A7J9ZYG8-F1
#
_cell.length_a   1.000
_cell.length_b   1.000
_cell.length_c   1.000
_cell.angle_alpha   90.00
_cell.angle_beta   90.00
_cell.angle_gamma   90.00
#
_symmetry.space_group_name_H-M   'P 1'
#
loop_
_entity.id
_entity.type
_entity.pdbx_description
1 polymer ?
#
loop_
_entity_poly.entity_id
_entity_poly.type
_entity_poly.pdbx_seq_one_letter_code
_entity_poly.pdbx_strand_id
1 'polypeptide(L)'
;MRRARSPAPAGDPGGSRWPVSVAGPAAEVQDLIASGAAPKPAITDGYTNMQAGSKNIPAAELFVKFMSSPESQAQIADELGLMPARTSAYNDPKVKESARVTAFQPVLAKQKPRAWIPEGGLLFTPLDQQYGKLLSGDATAEQALKTVGDAYRKMLKGWS
;
A
#
# COMPACT_ATOMS: atom_id res chain seq x y z
N MET A 1 -12.18 -33.04 -42.54
CA MET A 1 -13.25 -32.72 -41.58
C MET A 1 -12.86 -31.46 -40.80
N ARG A 2 -13.47 -30.31 -41.12
CA ARG A 2 -13.28 -29.02 -40.43
C ARG A 2 -14.22 -28.99 -39.22
N ARG A 3 -13.70 -28.79 -38.00
CA ARG A 3 -14.53 -28.50 -36.83
C ARG A 3 -14.76 -26.99 -36.74
N ALA A 4 -16.02 -26.63 -36.55
CA ALA A 4 -16.55 -25.27 -36.52
C ALA A 4 -15.93 -24.45 -35.37
N ARG A 5 -15.64 -23.18 -35.65
CA ARG A 5 -15.29 -22.16 -34.65
C ARG A 5 -16.59 -21.69 -33.99
N SER A 6 -16.71 -21.87 -32.67
CA SER A 6 -17.78 -21.25 -31.89
C SER A 6 -17.64 -19.72 -31.92
N PRO A 7 -18.76 -18.95 -31.94
CA PRO A 7 -18.71 -17.50 -32.05
C PRO A 7 -18.21 -16.86 -30.75
N ALA A 8 -17.38 -15.81 -30.88
CA ALA A 8 -16.95 -14.99 -29.76
C ALA A 8 -18.17 -14.26 -29.15
N PRO A 9 -18.34 -14.24 -27.81
CA PRO A 9 -19.42 -13.50 -27.20
C PRO A 9 -19.21 -11.99 -27.41
N ALA A 10 -20.29 -11.31 -27.79
CA ALA A 10 -20.35 -9.87 -28.03
C ALA A 10 -19.88 -9.08 -26.80
N GLY A 11 -19.07 -8.05 -27.05
CA GLY A 11 -18.56 -7.15 -26.03
C GLY A 11 -19.67 -6.34 -25.36
N ASP A 12 -19.62 -6.29 -24.03
CA ASP A 12 -20.46 -5.45 -23.19
C ASP A 12 -19.84 -4.03 -23.12
N PRO A 13 -20.53 -2.97 -23.57
CA PRO A 13 -19.99 -1.62 -23.56
C PRO A 13 -20.36 -0.93 -22.24
N GLY A 14 -19.35 -0.68 -21.40
CA GLY A 14 -19.47 0.28 -20.29
C GLY A 14 -19.97 -0.33 -18.98
N GLY A 15 -19.03 -0.83 -18.20
CA GLY A 15 -19.24 -1.26 -16.82
C GLY A 15 -18.04 -2.07 -16.36
N SER A 16 -17.16 -1.47 -15.56
CA SER A 16 -15.94 -2.09 -15.04
C SER A 16 -16.27 -3.30 -14.15
N ARG A 17 -16.46 -4.46 -14.77
CA ARG A 17 -16.55 -5.77 -14.12
C ARG A 17 -15.15 -6.29 -13.83
N TRP A 18 -14.49 -5.68 -12.85
CA TRP A 18 -13.32 -6.28 -12.20
C TRP A 18 -13.70 -6.71 -10.79
N PRO A 19 -13.38 -7.95 -10.37
CA PRO A 19 -13.66 -8.41 -9.03
C PRO A 19 -12.86 -7.56 -8.05
N VAL A 20 -13.53 -6.64 -7.37
CA VAL A 20 -13.03 -6.02 -6.16
C VAL A 20 -12.88 -7.15 -5.14
N SER A 21 -11.75 -7.17 -4.43
CA SER A 21 -11.44 -8.05 -3.29
C SER A 21 -10.77 -9.37 -3.64
N VAL A 22 -9.44 -9.42 -3.51
CA VAL A 22 -8.84 -10.54 -2.79
C VAL A 22 -9.17 -10.32 -1.32
N ALA A 23 -10.32 -10.84 -0.93
CA ALA A 23 -10.63 -11.07 0.46
C ALA A 23 -9.61 -12.13 0.95
N GLY A 24 -8.54 -11.69 1.60
CA GLY A 24 -8.09 -12.43 2.76
C GLY A 24 -9.29 -12.64 3.69
N PRO A 25 -9.28 -13.64 4.61
CA PRO A 25 -10.38 -13.77 5.55
C PRO A 25 -10.60 -12.40 6.19
N ALA A 26 -11.85 -11.94 6.25
CA ALA A 26 -12.15 -10.52 6.46
C ALA A 26 -11.46 -9.92 7.70
N ALA A 27 -11.13 -10.78 8.68
CA ALA A 27 -10.33 -10.46 9.85
C ALA A 27 -8.90 -10.01 9.51
N GLU A 28 -8.17 -10.71 8.66
CA GLU A 28 -6.80 -10.34 8.23
C GLU A 28 -6.78 -8.99 7.53
N VAL A 29 -7.76 -8.72 6.68
CA VAL A 29 -7.85 -7.44 5.95
C VAL A 29 -8.16 -6.30 6.92
N GLN A 30 -9.10 -6.51 7.85
CA GLN A 30 -9.41 -5.52 8.89
C GLN A 30 -8.22 -5.27 9.82
N ASP A 31 -7.46 -6.32 10.13
CA ASP A 31 -6.28 -6.25 11.00
C ASP A 31 -5.14 -5.43 10.37
N LEU A 32 -4.90 -5.61 9.07
CA LEU A 32 -3.94 -4.81 8.30
C LEU A 32 -4.35 -3.34 8.24
N ILE A 33 -5.64 -3.04 8.13
CA ILE A 33 -6.14 -1.65 8.16
C ILE A 33 -5.95 -1.06 9.56
N ALA A 34 -6.25 -1.82 10.62
CA ALA A 34 -6.12 -1.39 12.00
C ALA A 34 -4.66 -1.13 12.42
N SER A 35 -3.70 -1.86 11.85
CA SER A 35 -2.27 -1.62 12.08
C SER A 35 -1.73 -0.35 11.39
N GLY A 36 -2.58 0.35 10.64
CA GLY A 36 -2.24 1.56 9.89
C GLY A 36 -1.51 1.29 8.58
N ALA A 37 -1.52 0.04 8.08
CA ALA A 37 -1.13 -0.21 6.71
C ALA A 37 -2.10 0.54 5.78
N ALA A 38 -1.56 1.27 4.81
CA ALA A 38 -2.40 1.92 3.81
C ALA A 38 -3.25 0.86 3.09
N PRO A 39 -4.58 1.03 2.98
CA PRO A 39 -5.43 0.12 2.22
C PRO A 39 -4.99 0.18 0.75
N LYS A 40 -4.14 -0.76 0.34
CA LYS A 40 -3.72 -0.95 -1.04
C LYS A 40 -4.64 -1.99 -1.65
N PRO A 41 -5.28 -1.74 -2.80
CA PRO A 41 -5.82 -2.85 -3.57
C PRO A 41 -4.64 -3.70 -4.03
N ALA A 42 -4.81 -5.02 -3.95
CA ALA A 42 -3.75 -6.00 -4.18
C ALA A 42 -3.11 -5.96 -5.59
N ILE A 43 -3.64 -5.10 -6.46
CA ILE A 43 -3.31 -4.96 -7.88
C ILE A 43 -2.12 -4.03 -8.19
N THR A 44 -1.41 -3.45 -7.21
CA THR A 44 -0.32 -2.47 -7.50
C THR A 44 1.03 -2.71 -6.83
N ASP A 45 1.18 -3.75 -6.01
CA ASP A 45 2.46 -4.10 -5.37
C ASP A 45 2.79 -5.58 -5.63
N GLY A 46 3.85 -6.12 -5.03
CA GLY A 46 4.42 -7.46 -5.30
C GLY A 46 3.44 -8.64 -5.49
N TYR A 47 2.19 -8.53 -5.00
CA TYR A 47 1.10 -9.46 -5.27
C TYR A 47 0.63 -9.47 -6.76
N THR A 48 0.61 -8.34 -7.46
CA THR A 48 0.38 -8.33 -8.93
C THR A 48 1.57 -8.85 -9.69
N ASN A 49 2.79 -8.55 -9.25
CA ASN A 49 4.00 -9.10 -9.88
C ASN A 49 4.03 -10.62 -9.72
N MET A 50 3.56 -11.13 -8.57
CA MET A 50 3.29 -12.54 -8.35
C MET A 50 2.20 -13.05 -9.28
N GLN A 51 1.02 -12.41 -9.35
CA GLN A 51 -0.08 -12.90 -10.17
C GLN A 51 0.18 -12.83 -11.68
N ALA A 52 0.87 -11.79 -12.15
CA ALA A 52 1.16 -11.56 -13.57
C ALA A 52 2.39 -12.34 -14.05
N GLY A 53 3.33 -12.69 -13.16
CA GLY A 53 4.62 -13.27 -13.53
C GLY A 53 4.92 -14.66 -12.97
N SER A 54 4.18 -15.14 -11.97
CA SER A 54 4.46 -16.44 -11.36
C SER A 54 3.99 -17.60 -12.24
N LYS A 55 4.87 -18.60 -12.38
CA LYS A 55 4.54 -19.88 -13.01
C LYS A 55 3.83 -20.85 -12.06
N ASN A 56 3.71 -20.48 -10.77
CA ASN A 56 3.06 -21.29 -9.74
C ASN A 56 2.36 -20.38 -8.72
N ILE A 57 1.15 -19.96 -9.06
CA ILE A 57 0.32 -19.09 -8.24
C ILE A 57 -0.03 -19.73 -6.89
N PRO A 58 -0.47 -21.00 -6.81
CA PRO A 58 -0.83 -21.62 -5.53
C PRO A 58 0.31 -21.64 -4.51
N ALA A 59 1.53 -21.97 -4.95
CA ALA A 59 2.69 -21.96 -4.06
C ALA A 59 3.04 -20.54 -3.58
N ALA A 60 2.91 -19.55 -4.46
CA ALA A 60 3.22 -18.17 -4.13
C ALA A 60 2.20 -17.56 -3.15
N GLU A 61 0.92 -17.93 -3.25
CA GLU A 61 -0.10 -17.58 -2.26
C GLU A 61 0.18 -18.19 -0.89
N LEU A 62 0.56 -19.47 -0.84
CA LEU A 62 0.97 -20.14 0.41
C LEU A 62 2.19 -19.47 1.03
N PHE A 63 3.17 -19.08 0.21
CA PHE A 63 4.35 -18.36 0.68
C PHE A 63 3.99 -17.00 1.29
N VAL A 64 3.15 -16.20 0.63
CA VAL A 64 2.71 -14.91 1.20
C VAL A 64 1.90 -15.12 2.47
N LYS A 65 1.06 -16.16 2.54
CA LYS A 65 0.33 -16.51 3.77
C LYS A 65 1.30 -16.83 4.91
N PHE A 66 2.35 -17.61 4.63
CA PHE A 66 3.39 -17.93 5.60
C PHE A 66 4.15 -16.68 6.06
N MET A 67 4.64 -15.85 5.13
CA MET A 67 5.38 -14.63 5.46
C MET A 67 4.53 -13.59 6.20
N SER A 68 3.21 -13.63 6.02
CA SER A 68 2.25 -12.74 6.69
C SER A 68 1.64 -13.35 7.96
N SER A 69 2.11 -14.51 8.41
CA SER A 69 1.64 -15.12 9.65
C SER A 69 2.13 -14.33 10.87
N PRO A 70 1.41 -14.41 12.01
CA PRO A 70 1.84 -13.76 13.24
C PRO A 70 3.27 -14.15 13.63
N GLU A 71 3.61 -15.43 13.51
CA GLU A 71 4.89 -16.00 13.91
C GLU A 71 6.04 -15.46 13.04
N SER A 72 5.86 -15.45 11.71
CA SER A 72 6.85 -14.90 10.78
C SER A 72 7.08 -13.41 11.02
N GLN A 73 6.01 -12.63 11.27
CA GLN A 73 6.16 -11.21 11.58
C GLN A 73 6.79 -10.96 12.94
N ALA A 74 6.51 -11.81 13.95
CA ALA A 74 7.16 -11.73 15.25
C ALA A 74 8.66 -11.99 15.15
N GLN A 75 9.07 -12.99 14.37
CA GLN A 75 10.48 -13.30 14.13
C GLN A 75 11.20 -12.14 13.42
N ILE A 76 10.60 -11.59 12.36
CA ILE A 76 11.17 -10.44 11.65
C ILE A 76 11.30 -9.21 12.57
N ALA A 77 10.31 -8.98 13.44
CA ALA A 77 10.32 -7.88 14.40
C ALA A 77 11.39 -8.06 15.48
N ASP A 78 11.60 -9.28 15.96
CA ASP A 78 12.63 -9.64 16.92
C ASP A 78 14.05 -9.39 16.34
N GLU A 79 14.32 -9.99 15.18
CA GLU A 79 15.64 -9.94 14.54
C GLU A 79 15.99 -8.54 14.04
N LEU A 80 15.06 -7.91 13.30
CA LEU A 80 15.34 -6.67 12.56
C LEU A 80 14.78 -5.41 13.23
N GLY A 81 13.94 -5.54 14.26
CA GLY A 81 13.27 -4.39 14.88
C GLY A 81 12.21 -3.76 13.99
N LEU A 82 11.73 -4.46 12.95
CA LEU A 82 10.67 -3.96 12.09
C LEU A 82 9.31 -4.10 12.77
N MET A 83 8.46 -3.08 12.62
CA MET A 83 7.12 -3.09 13.18
C MET A 83 6.23 -4.09 12.43
N PRO A 84 5.59 -5.05 13.12
CA PRO A 84 4.63 -5.93 12.47
C PRO A 84 3.47 -5.14 11.84
N ALA A 85 3.04 -5.59 10.67
CA ALA A 85 1.84 -5.08 10.00
C ALA A 85 0.57 -5.80 10.47
N ARG A 86 0.68 -6.96 11.14
CA ARG A 86 -0.44 -7.71 11.71
C ARG A 86 -0.53 -7.43 13.21
N THR A 87 -1.69 -7.01 13.72
CA THR A 87 -1.79 -6.64 15.14
C THR A 87 -1.60 -7.84 16.05
N SER A 88 -2.03 -9.03 15.61
CA SER A 88 -1.87 -10.26 16.39
C SER A 88 -0.41 -10.65 16.65
N ALA A 89 0.54 -10.19 15.82
CA ALA A 89 1.97 -10.41 16.06
C ALA A 89 2.48 -9.64 17.29
N TYR A 90 1.85 -8.52 17.65
CA TYR A 90 2.17 -7.79 18.88
C TYR A 90 1.76 -8.52 20.16
N ASN A 91 1.09 -9.68 20.07
CA ASN A 91 0.84 -10.53 21.23
C ASN A 91 2.04 -11.38 21.62
N ASP A 92 2.97 -11.61 20.69
CA ASP A 92 4.18 -12.40 20.92
C ASP A 92 5.13 -11.68 21.91
N PRO A 93 5.66 -12.38 22.93
CA PRO A 93 6.59 -11.80 23.89
C PRO A 93 7.79 -11.10 23.24
N LYS A 94 8.34 -11.68 22.16
CA LYS A 94 9.49 -11.10 21.45
C LYS A 94 9.20 -9.72 20.89
N VAL A 95 7.95 -9.48 20.48
CA VAL A 95 7.51 -8.18 19.95
C VAL A 95 7.18 -7.22 21.08
N LYS A 96 6.50 -7.70 22.14
CA LYS A 96 6.12 -6.89 23.31
C LYS A 96 7.32 -6.34 24.06
N GLU A 97 8.36 -7.16 24.18
CA GLU A 97 9.57 -6.86 24.96
C GLU A 97 10.64 -6.15 24.13
N SER A 98 10.47 -6.08 22.81
CA SER A 98 11.40 -5.39 21.92
C SER A 98 11.37 -3.89 22.13
N ALA A 99 12.42 -3.35 22.76
CA ALA A 99 12.59 -1.90 22.95
C ALA A 99 12.52 -1.12 21.64
N ARG A 100 12.97 -1.72 20.52
CA ARG A 100 12.88 -1.14 19.18
C ARG A 100 11.42 -0.99 18.75
N VAL A 101 10.61 -2.04 18.91
CA VAL A 101 9.18 -1.99 18.54
C VAL A 101 8.43 -1.02 19.44
N THR A 102 8.62 -1.08 20.76
CA THR A 102 7.92 -0.23 21.73
C THR A 102 8.22 1.25 21.51
N ALA A 103 9.46 1.61 21.14
CA ALA A 103 9.83 3.00 20.86
C ALA A 103 9.03 3.63 19.71
N PHE A 104 8.60 2.85 18.72
CA PHE A 104 7.85 3.34 17.57
C PHE A 104 6.32 3.17 17.69
N GLN A 105 5.80 2.45 18.69
CA GLN A 105 4.35 2.30 18.89
C GLN A 105 3.59 3.63 18.98
N PRO A 106 4.08 4.67 19.69
CA PRO A 106 3.40 5.96 19.72
C PRO A 106 3.33 6.66 18.34
N VAL A 107 4.29 6.37 17.46
CA VAL A 107 4.31 6.89 16.08
C VAL A 107 3.27 6.16 15.23
N LEU A 108 3.21 4.82 15.34
CA LEU A 108 2.20 4.00 14.65
C LEU A 108 0.77 4.41 15.04
N ALA A 109 0.53 4.70 16.33
CA ALA A 109 -0.79 5.12 16.79
C ALA A 109 -1.27 6.45 16.19
N LYS A 110 -0.34 7.28 15.68
CA LYS A 110 -0.62 8.59 15.07
C LYS A 110 -0.43 8.61 13.56
N GLN A 111 0.03 7.50 12.98
CA GLN A 111 0.34 7.46 11.57
C GLN A 111 -0.93 7.66 10.75
N LYS A 112 -0.79 8.32 9.61
CA LYS A 112 -1.85 8.42 8.62
C LYS A 112 -1.37 7.78 7.33
N PRO A 113 -2.16 6.87 6.74
CA PRO A 113 -1.82 6.36 5.43
C PRO A 113 -1.81 7.51 4.42
N ARG A 114 -0.86 7.47 3.49
CA ARG A 114 -0.82 8.42 2.38
C ARG A 114 -2.02 8.18 1.45
N ALA A 115 -2.41 9.23 0.72
CA ALA A 115 -3.39 9.11 -0.34
C ALA A 115 -2.91 8.07 -1.37
N TRP A 116 -3.72 7.04 -1.59
CA TRP A 116 -3.39 5.95 -2.49
C TRP A 116 -3.96 6.25 -3.87
N ILE A 117 -3.18 6.96 -4.68
CA ILE A 117 -3.54 7.38 -6.04
C ILE A 117 -2.36 7.13 -7.00
N PRO A 118 -2.57 6.91 -8.31
CA PRO A 118 -1.48 6.70 -9.27
C PRO A 118 -0.44 7.82 -9.24
N GLU A 119 -0.88 9.06 -9.05
CA GLU A 119 -0.04 10.25 -8.99
C GLU A 119 0.64 10.43 -7.62
N GLY A 120 0.42 9.54 -6.66
CA GLY A 120 0.80 9.76 -5.26
C GLY A 120 2.30 9.97 -5.06
N GLY A 121 3.13 9.32 -5.88
CA GLY A 121 4.59 9.55 -5.89
C GLY A 121 5.00 10.91 -6.47
N LEU A 122 4.20 11.49 -7.38
CA LEU A 122 4.48 12.78 -8.01
C LEU A 122 4.24 13.96 -7.06
N LEU A 123 3.49 13.74 -5.99
CA LEU A 123 3.17 14.78 -5.01
C LEU A 123 4.40 15.26 -4.22
N PHE A 124 5.46 14.46 -4.13
CA PHE A 124 6.65 14.82 -3.35
C PHE A 124 7.57 15.85 -4.04
N THR A 125 7.76 15.74 -5.35
CA THR A 125 8.65 16.64 -6.10
C THR A 125 8.38 18.14 -5.88
N PRO A 126 7.14 18.65 -6.00
CA PRO A 126 6.87 20.07 -5.73
C PRO A 126 7.04 20.43 -4.24
N LEU A 127 6.78 19.50 -3.31
CA LEU A 127 7.02 19.72 -1.89
C LEU A 127 8.51 19.90 -1.61
N ASP A 128 9.37 18.99 -2.09
CA ASP A 128 10.81 19.03 -1.86
C ASP A 128 11.42 20.34 -2.41
N GLN A 129 11.04 20.72 -3.63
CA GLN A 129 11.52 21.93 -4.28
C GLN A 129 11.12 23.20 -3.53
N GLN A 130 9.87 23.29 -3.07
CA GLN A 130 9.36 24.48 -2.39
C GLN A 130 9.78 24.52 -0.92
N TYR A 131 9.99 23.37 -0.28
CA TYR A 131 10.55 23.30 1.06
C TYR A 131 11.99 23.82 1.08
N GLY A 132 12.82 23.46 0.10
CA GLY A 132 14.16 24.03 -0.06
C GLY A 132 14.14 25.56 -0.17
N LYS A 133 13.26 26.12 -1.00
CA LYS A 133 13.08 27.57 -1.17
C LYS A 133 12.57 28.28 0.08
N LEU A 134 11.71 27.62 0.85
CA LEU A 134 11.25 28.13 2.12
C LEU A 134 12.40 28.24 3.13
N LEU A 135 13.24 27.20 3.22
CA LEU A 135 14.38 27.18 4.14
C LEU A 135 15.50 28.16 3.75
N SER A 136 15.72 28.40 2.45
CA SER A 136 16.71 29.38 1.98
C SER A 136 16.21 30.83 2.08
N GLY A 137 14.91 31.06 2.32
CA GLY A 137 14.30 32.38 2.32
C GLY A 137 13.91 32.90 0.93
N ASP A 138 14.06 32.09 -0.12
CA ASP A 138 13.68 32.44 -1.50
C ASP A 138 12.16 32.47 -1.73
N ALA A 139 11.38 31.91 -0.80
CA ALA A 139 9.92 31.96 -0.80
C ALA A 139 9.35 32.02 0.61
N THR A 140 8.26 32.76 0.79
CA THR A 140 7.42 32.67 2.00
C THR A 140 6.65 31.35 2.02
N ALA A 141 6.18 30.95 3.21
CA ALA A 141 5.35 29.75 3.35
C ALA A 141 4.09 29.79 2.46
N GLU A 142 3.47 30.97 2.34
CA GLU A 142 2.29 31.16 1.49
C GLU A 142 2.62 30.96 0.01
N GLN A 143 3.71 31.56 -0.49
CA GLN A 143 4.14 31.41 -1.88
C GLN A 143 4.53 29.96 -2.21
N ALA A 144 5.27 29.31 -1.31
CA ALA A 144 5.67 27.91 -1.43
C ALA A 144 4.43 27.00 -1.54
N LEU A 145 3.50 27.11 -0.60
CA LEU A 145 2.28 26.27 -0.58
C LEU A 145 1.34 26.58 -1.74
N LYS A 146 1.23 27.85 -2.17
CA LYS A 146 0.46 28.20 -3.38
C LYS A 146 1.03 27.50 -4.61
N THR A 147 2.36 27.50 -4.75
CA THR A 147 3.05 26.85 -5.87
C THR A 147 2.86 25.33 -5.86
N VAL A 148 2.94 24.70 -4.69
CA VAL A 148 2.63 23.27 -4.51
C VAL A 148 1.18 22.99 -4.92
N GLY A 149 0.22 23.78 -4.42
CA GLY A 149 -1.20 23.60 -4.75
C GLY A 149 -1.49 23.75 -6.25
N ASP A 150 -0.84 24.71 -6.92
CA ASP A 150 -0.94 24.89 -8.37
C ASP A 150 -0.34 23.69 -9.13
N ALA A 151 0.76 23.10 -8.64
CA ALA A 151 1.34 21.90 -9.21
C ALA A 151 0.41 20.69 -9.04
N TYR A 152 -0.17 20.50 -7.86
CA TYR A 152 -1.12 19.41 -7.59
C TYR A 152 -2.34 19.49 -8.49
N ARG A 153 -2.95 20.67 -8.66
CA ARG A 153 -4.09 20.86 -9.58
C ARG A 153 -3.77 20.46 -11.02
N LYS A 154 -2.51 20.62 -11.46
CA LYS A 154 -2.08 20.20 -12.81
C LYS A 154 -1.87 18.69 -12.92
N MET A 155 -1.45 18.04 -11.84
CA MET A 155 -1.20 16.59 -11.80
C MET A 155 -2.49 15.80 -11.60
N LEU A 156 -3.35 16.26 -10.70
CA LEU A 156 -4.58 15.58 -10.27
C LEU A 156 -5.78 15.92 -11.16
N LYS A 157 -5.57 15.98 -12.49
CA LYS A 157 -6.66 16.23 -13.43
C LYS A 157 -7.68 15.10 -13.35
N GLY A 158 -8.96 15.43 -13.17
CA GLY A 158 -10.04 14.44 -13.05
C GLY A 158 -10.36 14.03 -11.60
N TRP A 159 -9.68 14.58 -10.60
CA TRP A 159 -10.00 14.42 -9.17
C TRP A 159 -10.89 15.55 -8.62
N SER A 160 -11.35 16.46 -9.49
CA SER A 160 -12.14 17.67 -9.18
C SER A 160 -13.54 17.60 -9.77
#